data_AF-A0A3R7VCN9-F1
#
_entry.id   AF-A0A3R7VCN9-F1
#
_cell.length_a   1.000
_cell.length_b   1.000
_cell.length_c   1.000
_cell.angle_alpha   90.00
_cell.angle_beta   90.00
_cell.angle_gamma   90.00
#
_symmetry.space_group_name_H-M   'P 1'
#
loop_
_entity.id
_entity.type
_entity.pdbx_description
1 polymer ?
#
loop_
_entity_poly.entity_id
_entity_poly.type
_entity_poly.pdbx_seq_one_letter_code
_entity_poly.pdbx_strand_id
1 'polypeptide(L)'
;MKRIFLNLIFILLIQFSFSQEIDNDVNNFFLIEKNQTYVNLNGYYFIDIPKEKSYQSRLSGTIEIQDTNNINFNDVNVRFSKNNYRYYMISNLGSIMVLKSINHIKKEMDLNE
;
A
#
# COMPACT_ATOMS: atom_id res chain seq x y z
N MET A 1 -4.89 -38.81 -5.17
CA MET A 1 -4.24 -37.64 -5.81
C MET A 1 -5.22 -36.62 -6.40
N LYS A 2 -6.31 -37.00 -7.10
CA LYS A 2 -7.24 -36.04 -7.73
C LYS A 2 -7.95 -35.06 -6.77
N ARG A 3 -8.29 -35.47 -5.53
CA ARG A 3 -8.97 -34.60 -4.54
C ARG A 3 -8.08 -33.45 -4.00
N ILE A 4 -6.77 -33.65 -3.92
CA ILE A 4 -5.83 -32.63 -3.43
C ILE A 4 -5.66 -31.52 -4.47
N PHE A 5 -5.54 -31.87 -5.75
CA PHE A 5 -5.45 -30.90 -6.84
C PHE A 5 -6.72 -30.03 -6.96
N LEU A 6 -7.91 -30.60 -6.73
CA LEU A 6 -9.16 -29.85 -6.79
C LEU A 6 -9.26 -28.80 -5.67
N ASN A 7 -8.82 -29.14 -4.44
CA ASN A 7 -8.76 -28.20 -3.32
C ASN A 7 -7.71 -27.11 -3.54
N LEU A 8 -6.56 -27.43 -4.16
CA LEU A 8 -5.52 -26.44 -4.45
C LEU A 8 -6.00 -25.38 -5.45
N ILE A 9 -6.72 -25.81 -6.49
CA ILE A 9 -7.32 -24.92 -7.50
C ILE A 9 -8.37 -24.01 -6.86
N PHE A 10 -9.22 -24.56 -5.98
CA PHE A 10 -10.25 -23.79 -5.29
C PHE A 10 -9.65 -22.69 -4.38
N ILE A 11 -8.57 -23.01 -3.65
CA ILE A 11 -7.83 -22.02 -2.84
C ILE A 11 -7.22 -20.93 -3.73
N LEU A 12 -6.64 -21.28 -4.88
CA LEU A 12 -6.04 -20.31 -5.79
C LEU A 12 -7.08 -19.33 -6.38
N LEU A 13 -8.25 -19.83 -6.76
CA LEU A 13 -9.34 -19.02 -7.31
C LEU A 13 -9.88 -18.03 -6.28
N ILE A 14 -10.06 -18.45 -5.02
CA ILE A 14 -10.51 -17.57 -3.94
C ILE A 14 -9.49 -16.45 -3.70
N GLN A 15 -8.20 -16.76 -3.64
CA GLN A 15 -7.15 -15.76 -3.46
C GLN A 15 -7.13 -14.74 -4.62
N PHE A 16 -7.35 -15.21 -5.85
CA PHE A 16 -7.37 -14.35 -7.03
C PHE A 16 -8.57 -13.40 -7.04
N SER A 17 -9.78 -13.89 -6.76
CA SER A 17 -10.99 -13.05 -6.68
C SER A 17 -10.87 -11.99 -5.57
N PHE A 18 -10.32 -12.37 -4.41
CA PHE A 18 -10.12 -11.44 -3.30
C PHE A 18 -9.07 -10.36 -3.63
N SER A 19 -8.00 -10.73 -4.35
CA SER A 19 -7.01 -9.77 -4.84
C SER A 19 -7.64 -8.79 -5.84
N GLN A 20 -8.47 -9.28 -6.76
CA GLN A 20 -9.17 -8.42 -7.73
C GLN A 20 -10.13 -7.45 -7.05
N GLU A 21 -10.90 -7.89 -6.05
CA GLU A 21 -11.83 -7.04 -5.31
C GLU A 21 -11.09 -5.95 -4.52
N ILE A 22 -9.99 -6.31 -3.84
CA ILE A 22 -9.13 -5.36 -3.12
C ILE A 22 -8.54 -4.33 -4.08
N ASP A 23 -8.02 -4.76 -5.23
CA ASP A 23 -7.45 -3.85 -6.23
C ASP A 23 -8.54 -2.93 -6.82
N ASN A 24 -9.77 -3.43 -6.98
CA ASN A 24 -10.88 -2.64 -7.49
C ASN A 24 -11.29 -1.52 -6.53
N ASP A 25 -11.33 -1.79 -5.22
CA ASP A 25 -11.65 -0.76 -4.21
C ASP A 25 -10.60 0.34 -4.13
N VAL A 26 -9.32 -0.05 -4.18
CA VAL A 26 -8.21 0.90 -4.22
C VAL A 26 -8.32 1.75 -5.48
N ASN A 27 -8.52 1.14 -6.65
CA ASN A 27 -8.66 1.85 -7.92
C ASN A 27 -9.87 2.80 -7.91
N ASN A 28 -11.04 2.32 -7.45
CA ASN A 28 -12.26 3.11 -7.33
C ASN A 28 -12.07 4.32 -6.42
N PHE A 29 -11.33 4.17 -5.33
CA PHE A 29 -11.00 5.28 -4.44
C PHE A 29 -10.20 6.38 -5.17
N PHE A 30 -9.26 5.98 -6.03
CA PHE A 30 -8.44 6.90 -6.81
C PHE A 30 -9.14 7.48 -8.05
N LEU A 31 -10.33 7.04 -8.44
CA LEU A 31 -11.11 7.68 -9.51
C LEU A 31 -11.61 9.09 -9.14
N ILE A 32 -11.60 9.43 -7.85
CA ILE A 32 -12.08 10.72 -7.34
C ILE A 32 -10.88 11.65 -7.12
N GLU A 33 -10.85 12.80 -7.81
CA GLU A 33 -9.75 13.76 -7.75
C GLU A 33 -9.46 14.25 -6.32
N LYS A 34 -10.51 14.57 -5.55
CA LYS A 34 -10.37 14.98 -4.13
C LYS A 34 -9.60 13.95 -3.30
N ASN A 35 -9.81 12.66 -3.57
CA ASN A 35 -9.12 11.59 -2.86
C ASN A 35 -7.64 11.52 -3.27
N GLN A 36 -7.34 11.67 -4.56
CA GLN A 36 -5.97 11.76 -5.05
C GLN A 36 -5.22 12.93 -4.40
N THR A 37 -5.82 14.12 -4.38
CA THR A 37 -5.22 15.30 -3.74
C THR A 37 -4.95 15.06 -2.26
N TYR A 38 -5.90 14.46 -1.54
CA TYR A 38 -5.72 14.16 -0.12
C TYR A 38 -4.58 13.16 0.12
N VAL A 39 -4.50 12.10 -0.69
CA VAL A 39 -3.45 11.08 -0.62
C VAL A 39 -2.07 11.70 -0.86
N ASN A 40 -1.93 12.60 -1.82
CA ASN A 40 -0.64 13.25 -2.11
C ASN A 40 -0.15 14.10 -0.94
N LEU A 41 -1.05 14.62 -0.10
CA LEU A 41 -0.69 15.47 1.04
C LEU A 41 -0.56 14.69 2.36
N ASN A 42 -1.38 13.66 2.56
CA ASN A 42 -1.56 13.01 3.86
C ASN A 42 -1.41 11.49 3.82
N GLY A 43 -1.27 10.88 2.63
CA GLY A 43 -1.27 9.43 2.43
C GLY A 43 -0.02 8.72 2.91
N TYR A 44 1.02 9.47 3.29
CA TYR A 44 2.29 8.92 3.73
C TYR A 44 2.99 9.78 4.78
N TYR A 45 3.96 9.19 5.46
CA TYR A 45 4.93 9.90 6.31
C TYR A 45 6.23 9.10 6.37
N PHE A 46 7.32 9.73 6.80
CA PHE A 46 8.61 9.09 6.96
C PHE A 46 8.91 8.78 8.43
N ILE A 47 9.61 7.67 8.66
CA ILE A 47 10.17 7.31 9.95
C ILE A 47 11.65 6.95 9.80
N ASP A 48 12.40 7.11 10.88
CA ASP A 48 13.78 6.64 10.96
C ASP A 48 13.85 5.11 10.90
N ILE A 49 14.99 4.61 10.42
CA ILE A 49 15.29 3.18 10.45
C ILE A 49 15.35 2.72 11.92
N PRO A 50 14.53 1.73 12.33
CA PRO A 50 14.56 1.21 13.69
C PRO A 50 15.93 0.62 14.04
N LYS A 51 16.57 1.12 15.11
CA LYS A 51 17.90 0.66 15.54
C LYS A 51 17.88 -0.70 16.22
N GLU A 52 16.82 -1.00 16.97
CA GLU A 52 16.75 -2.15 17.87
C GLU A 52 15.79 -3.26 17.40
N LYS A 53 14.97 -2.98 16.38
CA LYS A 53 13.97 -3.91 15.87
C LYS A 53 14.27 -4.28 14.43
N SER A 54 14.23 -5.58 14.12
CA SER A 54 14.23 -6.02 12.72
C SER A 54 12.96 -5.52 12.03
N TYR A 55 13.14 -4.89 10.87
CA TYR A 55 12.07 -4.32 10.05
C TYR A 55 12.07 -4.88 8.63
N GLN A 56 13.11 -5.62 8.23
CA GLN A 56 13.34 -6.03 6.85
C GLN A 56 12.17 -6.88 6.31
N SER A 57 11.60 -7.78 7.14
CA SER A 57 10.45 -8.62 6.75
C SER A 57 9.14 -7.86 6.60
N ARG A 58 9.06 -6.61 7.05
CA ARG A 58 7.89 -5.74 6.96
C ARG A 58 7.92 -4.83 5.73
N LEU A 59 9.08 -4.71 5.09
CA LEU A 59 9.22 -3.89 3.89
C LEU A 59 8.45 -4.51 2.73
N SER A 60 7.70 -3.67 2.04
CA SER A 60 7.02 -3.96 0.78
C SER A 60 7.93 -3.73 -0.43
N GLY A 61 9.09 -3.09 -0.23
CA GLY A 61 10.10 -2.87 -1.25
C GLY A 61 11.11 -1.78 -0.85
N THR A 62 12.02 -1.49 -1.77
CA THR A 62 12.98 -0.39 -1.70
C THR A 62 12.80 0.47 -2.94
N ILE A 63 12.79 1.79 -2.75
CA ILE A 63 12.61 2.78 -3.80
C ILE A 63 13.57 3.95 -3.59
N GLU A 64 13.73 4.77 -4.62
CA GLU A 64 14.42 6.05 -4.56
C GLU A 64 13.42 7.16 -4.81
N ILE A 65 13.51 8.24 -4.03
CA ILE A 65 12.65 9.42 -4.16
C ILE A 65 13.54 10.65 -4.20
N GLN A 66 13.43 11.44 -5.27
CA GLN A 66 14.24 12.65 -5.42
C GLN A 66 13.65 13.85 -4.66
N ASP A 67 12.32 14.01 -4.69
CA ASP A 67 11.60 15.07 -3.97
C ASP A 67 10.62 14.47 -2.96
N THR A 68 10.89 14.67 -1.68
CA THR A 68 10.05 14.17 -0.58
C THR A 68 8.87 15.08 -0.25
N ASN A 69 8.92 16.34 -0.69
CA ASN A 69 7.87 17.33 -0.41
C ASN A 69 6.68 17.18 -1.36
N ASN A 70 6.90 16.57 -2.53
CA ASN A 70 5.86 16.39 -3.54
C ASN A 70 6.04 15.05 -4.28
N ILE A 71 5.62 13.96 -3.64
CA ILE A 71 5.69 12.63 -4.24
C ILE A 71 4.52 12.44 -5.21
N ASN A 72 4.83 12.30 -6.50
CA ASN A 72 3.88 11.79 -7.48
C ASN A 72 3.86 10.26 -7.43
N PHE A 73 2.83 9.69 -6.81
CA PHE A 73 2.70 8.23 -6.69
C PHE A 73 2.51 7.49 -8.02
N ASN A 74 2.20 8.19 -9.11
CA ASN A 74 2.19 7.57 -10.44
C ASN A 74 3.61 7.26 -10.95
N ASP A 75 4.60 8.05 -10.50
CA ASP A 75 5.99 7.92 -10.93
C ASP A 75 6.81 7.04 -9.98
N VAL A 76 6.26 6.73 -8.81
CA VAL A 76 6.90 5.89 -7.79
C VAL A 76 6.20 4.55 -7.75
N ASN A 77 6.96 3.46 -7.93
CA ASN A 77 6.42 2.09 -7.92
C ASN A 77 6.03 1.63 -6.49
N VAL A 78 4.97 2.22 -5.95
CA VAL A 78 4.35 1.85 -4.68
C VAL A 78 2.93 1.35 -4.92
N ARG A 79 2.45 0.51 -4.01
CA ARG A 79 1.09 -0.02 -4.07
C ARG A 79 0.36 0.25 -2.78
N PHE A 80 -0.74 0.96 -2.87
CA PHE A 80 -1.66 1.10 -1.75
C PHE A 80 -2.31 -0.25 -1.43
N SER A 81 -2.71 -0.40 -0.17
CA SER A 81 -3.49 -1.53 0.30
C SER A 81 -4.77 -1.01 0.91
N LYS A 82 -5.87 -1.74 0.75
CA LYS A 82 -7.17 -1.37 1.33
C LYS A 82 -7.08 -1.23 2.85
N ASN A 83 -6.50 -2.23 3.52
CA ASN A 83 -6.61 -2.39 4.98
C ASN A 83 -5.31 -2.18 5.76
N ASN A 84 -4.16 -2.37 5.12
CA ASN A 84 -2.89 -2.42 5.83
C ASN A 84 -1.95 -1.31 5.38
N TYR A 85 -1.17 -0.77 6.31
CA TYR A 85 -0.04 0.09 5.97
C TYR A 85 1.00 -0.68 5.14
N ARG A 86 1.69 0.03 4.26
CA ARG A 86 2.84 -0.49 3.52
C ARG A 86 4.08 0.28 3.90
N TYR A 87 5.22 -0.38 3.87
CA TYR A 87 6.49 0.19 4.32
C TYR A 87 7.50 0.08 3.18
N TYR A 88 8.08 1.19 2.76
CA TYR A 88 9.08 1.21 1.69
C TYR A 88 10.37 1.82 2.22
N MET A 89 11.49 1.14 2.00
CA MET A 89 12.80 1.72 2.27
C MET A 89 13.10 2.78 1.22
N ILE A 90 13.50 3.97 1.64
CA ILE A 90 13.97 5.04 0.76
C ILE A 90 15.49 5.04 0.81
N SER A 91 16.12 4.34 -0.15
CA SER A 91 17.56 4.04 -0.09
C SER A 91 18.43 5.28 -0.02
N ASN A 92 18.07 6.33 -0.76
CA ASN A 92 18.83 7.58 -0.84
C ASN A 92 18.66 8.50 0.38
N LEU A 93 17.69 8.23 1.25
CA LEU A 93 17.41 9.06 2.43
C LEU A 93 17.70 8.35 3.76
N GLY A 94 17.91 7.03 3.73
CA GLY A 94 18.09 6.24 4.95
C GLY A 94 16.86 6.27 5.87
N SER A 95 15.67 6.33 5.29
CA SER A 95 14.39 6.40 6.00
C SER A 95 13.40 5.37 5.45
N ILE A 96 12.33 5.11 6.22
CA ILE A 96 11.22 4.28 5.77
C ILE A 96 10.02 5.18 5.50
N MET A 97 9.47 5.11 4.30
CA MET A 97 8.17 5.69 3.99
C MET A 97 7.07 4.73 4.43
N VAL A 98 6.18 5.24 5.25
CA VAL A 98 4.98 4.55 5.72
C VAL A 98 3.81 5.05 4.89
N LEU A 99 3.26 4.17 4.04
CA LEU A 99 2.09 4.43 3.22
C LEU A 99 0.83 4.00 3.98
N LYS A 100 -0.10 4.93 4.19
CA LYS A 100 -1.38 4.64 4.84
C LYS A 100 -2.23 3.73 3.95
N SER A 101 -3.01 2.86 4.58
CA SER A 101 -4.03 2.09 3.86
C SER A 101 -5.19 2.98 3.41
N ILE A 102 -5.94 2.57 2.40
CA ILE A 102 -7.13 3.32 1.94
C ILE A 102 -8.17 3.49 3.04
N ASN A 103 -8.46 2.49 3.88
CA ASN A 103 -9.45 2.63 4.95
C ASN A 103 -9.01 3.64 6.02
N HIS A 104 -7.71 3.69 6.35
CA HIS A 104 -7.18 4.74 7.24
C HIS A 104 -7.38 6.13 6.63
N ILE A 105 -7.10 6.30 5.34
CA ILE A 105 -7.29 7.57 4.64
C ILE A 105 -8.78 7.95 4.61
N LYS A 106 -9.67 7.02 4.24
CA LYS A 106 -11.13 7.24 4.26
C LYS A 106 -11.61 7.73 5.63
N LYS A 107 -11.13 7.10 6.70
CA LYS A 107 -11.45 7.49 8.08
C LYS A 107 -10.95 8.89 8.43
N GLU A 108 -9.74 9.27 8.00
CA GLU A 108 -9.22 10.63 8.22
C GLU A 108 -9.99 11.70 7.40
N MET A 109 -10.58 11.30 6.28
CA MET A 109 -11.42 12.14 5.42
C MET A 109 -12.90 12.16 5.85
N ASP A 110 -13.28 11.46 6.92
CA ASP A 110 -14.66 11.21 7.33
C ASP A 110 -15.56 10.63 6.21
N LEU A 111 -14.97 9.82 5.33
CA LEU A 111 -15.70 9.04 4.34
C LEU A 111 -16.14 7.74 5.01
N ASN A 112 -17.44 7.62 5.31
CA ASN A 112 -18.02 6.37 5.82
C ASN A 112 -17.73 5.20 4.85
N GLU A 113 -17.48 4.01 5.41
CA GLU A 113 -17.33 2.76 4.63
C GLU A 113 -18.62 2.35 3.91
#